data_AF-A0A238YMP4-F1
#
_entry.id   AF-A0A238YMP4-F1
#
_cell.length_a   1.000
_cell.length_b   1.000
_cell.length_c   1.000
_cell.angle_alpha   90.00
_cell.angle_beta   90.00
_cell.angle_gamma   90.00
#
_symmetry.space_group_name_H-M   'P 1'
#
loop_
_entity.id
_entity.type
_entity.pdbx_description
1 polymer ?
#
loop_
_entity_poly.entity_id
_entity_poly.type
_entity_poly.pdbx_seq_one_letter_code
_entity_poly.pdbx_strand_id
1 'polypeptide(L)'
;MLKSLPHSSEEYYCINCSDFKKQNEVDPDWNCIVCNNSVEIRIVTKSKDQNCHRISATEIEIDDKVLMHRDEKSMRVLGKTDLGIMVQLNLEGYGAWKVKKDEGILKINGRWNF
;
A
#
# COMPACT_ATOMS: atom_id res chain seq x y z
N MET A 1 8.58 0.78 15.35
CA MET A 1 7.75 0.54 14.16
C MET A 1 8.67 0.10 13.03
N LEU A 2 8.48 -1.12 12.52
CA LEU A 2 9.23 -1.56 11.34
C LEU A 2 8.52 -0.99 10.12
N LYS A 3 9.11 0.02 9.48
CA LYS A 3 8.59 0.59 8.23
C LYS A 3 8.49 -0.54 7.19
N SER A 4 7.36 -0.67 6.50
CA SER A 4 7.35 -1.44 5.26
C SER A 4 8.31 -0.73 4.29
N LEU A 5 9.21 -1.52 3.69
CA LEU A 5 10.18 -0.97 2.74
C LEU A 5 9.41 -0.43 1.53
N PRO A 6 9.78 0.74 1.00
CA PRO A 6 9.17 1.24 -0.22
C PRO A 6 9.45 0.27 -1.38
N HIS A 7 8.54 0.16 -2.33
CA HIS A 7 8.87 -0.43 -3.63
C HIS A 7 9.88 0.47 -4.35
N SER A 8 10.68 -0.11 -5.24
CA SER A 8 11.63 0.63 -6.08
C SER A 8 10.97 1.62 -7.03
N SER A 9 9.66 1.49 -7.26
CA SER A 9 8.83 2.27 -8.19
C SER A 9 7.87 3.24 -7.48
N GLU A 10 8.00 3.41 -6.17
CA GLU A 10 7.17 4.36 -5.41
C GLU A 10 7.57 5.81 -5.69
N GLU A 11 6.60 6.58 -6.15
CA GLU A 11 6.63 8.04 -6.19
C GLU A 11 5.61 8.58 -5.21
N TYR A 12 5.95 9.68 -4.53
CA TYR A 12 5.06 10.33 -3.57
C TYR A 12 4.65 11.69 -4.12
N TYR A 13 3.36 11.91 -4.34
CA TYR A 13 2.85 13.19 -4.83
C TYR A 13 2.04 13.90 -3.77
N CYS A 14 2.42 15.13 -3.43
CA CYS A 14 1.66 15.94 -2.50
C CYS A 14 0.73 16.88 -3.28
N ILE A 15 -0.58 16.64 -3.21
CA ILE A 15 -1.58 17.47 -3.90
C ILE A 15 -1.48 18.93 -3.46
N ASN A 16 -1.39 19.18 -2.15
CA ASN A 16 -1.35 20.55 -1.62
C ASN A 16 -0.09 21.34 -2.03
N CYS A 17 1.07 20.67 -2.12
CA CYS A 17 2.29 21.30 -2.63
C CYS A 17 2.35 21.31 -4.16
N SER A 18 1.48 20.55 -4.84
CA SER A 18 1.50 20.31 -6.28
C SER A 18 2.85 19.85 -6.80
N ASP A 19 3.52 18.96 -6.04
CA ASP A 19 4.90 18.54 -6.32
C ASP A 19 5.19 17.14 -5.78
N PHE A 20 6.14 16.46 -6.41
CA PHE A 20 6.65 15.17 -5.96
C PHE A 20 7.53 15.34 -4.71
N LYS A 21 7.53 14.32 -3.86
CA LYS A 21 8.27 14.28 -2.60
C LYS A 21 9.25 13.12 -2.62
N LYS A 22 10.43 13.36 -2.06
CA LYS A 22 11.38 12.29 -1.75
C LYS A 22 10.86 11.51 -0.55
N GLN A 23 11.34 10.28 -0.38
CA GLN A 23 10.92 9.43 0.74
C GLN A 23 11.19 10.07 2.12
N ASN A 24 12.27 10.84 2.26
CA ASN A 24 12.59 11.55 3.50
C ASN A 24 11.74 12.82 3.72
N GLU A 25 10.92 13.21 2.75
CA GLU A 25 9.96 14.32 2.82
C GLU A 25 8.52 13.83 3.08
N VAL A 26 8.37 12.53 3.39
CA VAL A 26 7.13 11.88 3.79
C VAL A 26 7.31 11.30 5.18
N ASP A 27 6.40 11.63 6.08
CA ASP A 27 6.42 11.13 7.46
C ASP A 27 5.94 9.67 7.56
N PRO A 28 6.03 9.02 8.75
CA PRO A 28 5.56 7.65 8.93
C PRO A 28 4.06 7.44 8.68
N ASP A 29 3.26 8.49 8.74
CA ASP A 29 1.80 8.47 8.55
C ASP A 29 1.41 8.82 7.11
N TRP A 30 2.38 8.83 6.18
CA TRP A 30 2.20 9.13 4.75
C TRP A 30 1.71 10.55 4.50
N ASN A 31 2.17 11.51 5.30
CA ASN A 31 1.94 12.93 5.10
C ASN A 31 3.21 13.62 4.61
N CYS A 32 3.04 14.65 3.79
CA CYS A 32 4.12 15.53 3.38
C CYS A 32 4.60 16.33 4.59
N ILE A 33 5.90 16.26 4.92
CA ILE A 33 6.47 16.97 6.06
C ILE A 33 6.38 18.51 5.94
N VAL A 34 6.21 19.03 4.72
CA VAL A 34 6.19 20.46 4.43
C VAL A 34 4.84 21.08 4.77
N CYS A 35 3.75 20.41 4.38
CA CYS A 35 2.40 20.95 4.52
C CYS A 35 1.46 20.09 5.36
N ASN A 36 1.96 19.00 5.94
CA ASN A 36 1.23 18.08 6.81
C ASN A 36 -0.07 17.49 6.21
N ASN A 37 -0.14 17.41 4.88
CA ASN A 37 -1.25 16.80 4.16
C ASN A 37 -0.83 15.42 3.61
N SER A 38 -1.77 14.50 3.49
CA SER A 38 -1.51 13.16 2.96
C SER A 38 -0.95 13.21 1.54
N VAL A 39 0.00 12.32 1.24
CA VAL A 39 0.55 12.15 -0.11
C VAL A 39 -0.18 11.03 -0.84
N GLU A 40 -0.36 11.19 -2.14
CA GLU A 40 -0.72 10.10 -3.02
C GLU A 40 0.53 9.26 -3.30
N ILE A 41 0.40 7.93 -3.21
CA ILE A 41 1.49 7.01 -3.55
C ILE A 41 1.22 6.48 -4.95
N ARG A 42 2.16 6.69 -5.87
CA ARG A 42 2.09 6.13 -7.22
C ARG A 42 3.13 5.04 -7.39
N ILE A 43 2.72 3.96 -8.02
CA ILE A 43 3.61 2.86 -8.39
C ILE A 43 3.78 2.93 -9.91
N VAL A 44 4.91 3.48 -10.33
CA VAL A 44 5.21 3.77 -11.73
C VAL A 44 6.29 2.84 -12.25
N THR A 45 5.91 1.98 -13.19
CA THR A 45 6.78 1.00 -13.83
C THR A 45 6.66 1.14 -15.34
N LYS A 46 7.46 0.40 -16.11
CA LYS A 46 7.34 0.40 -17.58
C LYS A 46 5.97 -0.01 -18.09
N SER A 47 5.20 -0.78 -17.31
CA SER A 47 3.93 -1.37 -17.71
C SER A 47 2.75 -0.96 -16.84
N LYS A 48 2.96 -0.19 -15.76
CA LYS A 48 1.93 0.16 -14.80
C LYS A 48 2.11 1.57 -14.28
N ASP A 49 0.98 2.21 -14.02
CA ASP A 49 0.86 3.47 -13.31
C ASP A 49 -0.36 3.35 -12.39
N GLN A 50 -0.11 3.00 -11.14
CA GLN A 50 -1.16 2.69 -10.17
C GLN A 50 -1.13 3.69 -9.03
N ASN A 51 -2.29 4.29 -8.75
CA ASN A 51 -2.50 5.09 -7.56
C ASN A 51 -2.84 4.17 -6.38
N CYS A 52 -2.12 4.33 -5.28
CA CYS A 52 -2.22 3.53 -4.07
C CYS A 52 -2.27 4.43 -2.83
N HIS A 53 -2.74 3.85 -1.73
CA HIS A 53 -2.53 4.39 -0.39
C HIS A 53 -1.99 3.28 0.51
N ARG A 54 -1.29 3.67 1.57
CA ARG A 54 -0.84 2.70 2.57
C ARG A 54 -1.82 2.65 3.72
N ILE A 55 -2.22 1.44 4.07
CA ILE A 55 -3.24 1.17 5.08
C ILE A 55 -2.76 0.04 6.01
N SER A 56 -3.22 -0.01 7.26
CA SER A 56 -2.84 -1.09 8.15
C SER A 56 -3.39 -2.44 7.65
N ALA A 57 -2.69 -3.53 7.94
CA ALA A 57 -3.16 -4.87 7.61
C ALA A 57 -4.54 -5.19 8.22
N THR A 58 -4.89 -4.53 9.33
CA THR A 58 -6.20 -4.66 9.99
C THR A 58 -7.34 -3.97 9.25
N GLU A 59 -7.07 -3.02 8.36
CA GLU A 59 -8.09 -2.28 7.60
C GLU A 59 -8.28 -2.83 6.17
N ILE A 60 -7.47 -3.82 5.77
CA ILE A 60 -7.67 -4.52 4.49
C ILE A 60 -8.96 -5.33 4.54
N GLU A 61 -9.81 -5.20 3.53
CA GLU A 61 -11.06 -5.93 3.41
C GLU A 61 -11.02 -6.99 2.30
N ILE A 62 -11.98 -7.92 2.35
CA ILE A 62 -12.18 -8.87 1.23
C ILE A 62 -12.50 -8.05 -0.02
N ASP A 63 -12.00 -8.52 -1.16
CA ASP A 63 -12.05 -7.88 -2.48
C ASP A 63 -11.16 -6.65 -2.68
N ASP A 64 -10.44 -6.22 -1.65
CA ASP A 64 -9.40 -5.22 -1.83
C ASP A 64 -8.31 -5.71 -2.78
N LYS A 65 -7.73 -4.76 -3.52
CA LYS A 65 -6.62 -5.00 -4.43
C LYS A 65 -5.34 -4.51 -3.78
N VAL A 66 -4.48 -5.44 -3.36
CA VAL A 66 -3.22 -5.12 -2.68
C VAL A 66 -2.04 -5.31 -3.62
N LEU A 67 -1.03 -4.45 -3.51
CA LEU A 67 0.20 -4.56 -4.28
C LEU A 67 1.28 -5.29 -3.45
N MET A 68 1.86 -6.33 -4.02
CA MET A 68 2.91 -7.13 -3.39
C MET A 68 4.30 -6.54 -3.65
N HIS A 69 5.10 -6.38 -2.59
CA HIS A 69 6.45 -5.80 -2.64
C HIS A 69 7.41 -6.52 -3.62
N ARG A 70 7.34 -7.85 -3.68
CA ARG A 70 8.35 -8.66 -4.38
C ARG A 70 8.25 -8.66 -5.90
N ASP A 71 7.07 -8.46 -6.46
CA ASP A 71 6.85 -8.65 -7.90
C ASP A 71 5.95 -7.58 -8.53
N GLU A 72 5.62 -6.52 -7.77
CA GLU A 72 4.71 -5.45 -8.18
C GLU A 72 3.40 -6.00 -8.76
N LYS A 73 3.01 -7.23 -8.36
CA LYS A 73 1.72 -7.80 -8.74
C LYS A 73 0.68 -7.32 -7.77
N SER A 74 -0.43 -6.90 -8.35
CA SER A 74 -1.63 -6.58 -7.62
C SER A 74 -2.47 -7.85 -7.51
N MET A 75 -2.94 -8.19 -6.31
CA MET A 75 -3.72 -9.38 -6.05
C MET A 75 -5.03 -9.03 -5.33
N ARG A 76 -6.08 -9.79 -5.59
CA ARG A 76 -7.33 -9.71 -4.85
C ARG A 76 -7.18 -10.37 -3.49
N VAL A 77 -7.70 -9.73 -2.45
CA VAL A 77 -7.90 -10.36 -1.14
C VAL A 77 -9.16 -11.21 -1.20
N LEU A 78 -9.02 -12.52 -1.00
CA LEU A 78 -10.11 -13.50 -1.01
C LEU A 78 -10.58 -13.85 0.41
N GLY A 79 -9.75 -13.60 1.42
CA GLY A 79 -10.08 -13.89 2.82
C GLY A 79 -9.11 -13.26 3.80
N LYS A 80 -9.56 -13.11 5.04
CA LYS A 80 -8.80 -12.49 6.13
C LYS A 80 -9.02 -13.27 7.42
N THR A 81 -7.94 -13.59 8.13
CA THR A 81 -7.98 -14.30 9.41
C THR A 81 -7.11 -13.57 10.44
N ASP A 82 -7.68 -13.30 11.61
CA ASP A 82 -6.93 -12.75 12.74
C ASP A 82 -6.12 -13.86 13.43
N LEU A 83 -4.81 -13.64 13.60
CA LEU A 83 -3.86 -14.55 14.25
C LEU A 83 -3.21 -13.91 15.49
N GLY A 84 -3.91 -12.99 16.17
CA GLY A 84 -3.42 -12.29 17.36
C GLY A 84 -2.60 -11.05 16.99
N ILE A 85 -1.28 -11.16 16.95
CA ILE A 85 -0.38 -10.04 16.57
C ILE A 85 -0.23 -9.90 15.04
N MET A 86 -0.72 -10.88 14.29
CA MET A 86 -0.66 -10.95 12.84
C MET A 86 -2.06 -11.05 12.24
N VAL A 87 -2.15 -10.69 10.97
CA VAL A 87 -3.30 -10.98 10.10
C VAL A 87 -2.79 -11.87 8.97
N GLN A 88 -3.58 -12.89 8.63
CA GLN A 88 -3.39 -13.67 7.40
C GLN A 88 -4.37 -13.17 6.35
N LEU A 89 -3.83 -12.73 5.21
CA LEU A 89 -4.57 -12.41 4.00
C LEU A 89 -4.45 -13.58 3.02
N ASN A 90 -5.57 -14.13 2.58
CA ASN A 90 -5.59 -15.12 1.51
C ASN A 90 -5.73 -14.38 0.18
N LEU A 91 -4.71 -14.45 -0.67
CA LEU A 91 -4.60 -13.70 -1.91
C LEU A 91 -4.80 -14.60 -3.13
N GLU A 92 -5.50 -14.08 -4.14
CA GLU A 92 -5.72 -14.75 -5.42
C GLU A 92 -4.39 -15.09 -6.11
N GLY A 93 -4.19 -16.38 -6.42
CA GLY A 93 -2.98 -16.87 -7.11
C GLY A 93 -1.70 -16.94 -6.26
N TYR A 94 -1.73 -16.48 -5.01
CA TYR A 94 -0.57 -16.51 -4.10
C TYR A 94 -0.78 -17.39 -2.86
N GLY A 95 -2.03 -17.51 -2.38
CA GLY A 95 -2.34 -18.25 -1.17
C GLY A 95 -2.23 -17.37 0.09
N ALA A 96 -1.69 -17.90 1.18
CA ALA A 96 -1.70 -17.22 2.48
C ALA A 96 -0.50 -16.29 2.67
N TRP A 97 -0.77 -15.00 2.86
CA TRP A 97 0.21 -13.98 3.23
C TRP A 97 0.01 -13.54 4.69
N LYS A 98 1.02 -13.76 5.54
CA LYS A 98 0.99 -13.36 6.96
C LYS A 98 1.77 -12.08 7.15
N VAL A 99 1.14 -11.11 7.79
CA VAL A 99 1.64 -9.73 7.98
C VAL A 99 1.34 -9.28 9.41
N LYS A 100 2.13 -8.38 9.97
CA LYS A 100 1.82 -7.80 11.28
C LYS A 100 0.63 -6.84 11.17
N LYS A 101 -0.14 -6.70 12.25
CA LYS A 101 -1.31 -5.80 12.27
C LYS A 101 -0.95 -4.34 11.99
N ASP A 102 0.20 -3.89 12.48
CA ASP A 102 0.72 -2.53 12.31
C ASP A 102 1.52 -2.34 11.01
N GLU A 103 1.64 -3.38 10.17
CA GLU A 103 2.38 -3.30 8.92
C GLU A 103 1.54 -2.57 7.86
N GLY A 104 2.13 -1.55 7.24
CA GLY A 104 1.49 -0.77 6.18
C GLY A 104 1.54 -1.52 4.85
N ILE A 105 0.36 -1.85 4.31
CA ILE A 105 0.16 -2.53 3.02
C ILE A 105 -0.29 -1.51 1.98
N LEU A 106 0.23 -1.62 0.75
CA LEU A 106 -0.26 -0.82 -0.36
C LEU A 106 -1.57 -1.38 -0.90
N LYS A 107 -2.64 -0.62 -0.72
CA LYS A 107 -3.95 -0.85 -1.33
C LYS A 107 -4.09 0.05 -2.56
N ILE A 108 -4.47 -0.55 -3.69
CA ILE A 108 -4.69 0.18 -4.93
C ILE A 108 -6.03 0.91 -4.85
N ASN A 109 -6.04 2.18 -5.25
CA ASN A 109 -7.25 2.99 -5.33
C ASN A 109 -8.12 2.52 -6.52
N GLY A 110 -9.37 2.15 -6.24
CA GLY A 110 -10.34 1.71 -7.26
C GLY A 110 -11.15 0.48 -6.84
N ARG A 111 -12.05 0.02 -7.72
CA ARG A 111 -12.85 -1.21 -7.55
C ARG A 111 -12.58 -2.18 -8.70
N TRP A 112 -12.94 -3.45 -8.51
CA TRP A 112 -12.97 -4.41 -9.62
C TRP A 112 -13.99 -3.97 -10.66
N ASN A 113 -13.52 -3.65 -11.86
CA ASN A 113 -14.40 -3.54 -13.02
C ASN A 113 -14.63 -4.97 -13.50
N PHE A 114 -15.81 -5.52 -13.21
CA PHE A 114 -16.30 -6.78 -13.76
C PHE A 114 -16.90 -6.56 -15.14
#